data_AF-A0A7K7A4X6-F1
#
_entry.id   AF-A0A7K7A4X6-F1
#
_cell.length_a   1.000
_cell.length_b   1.000
_cell.length_c   1.000
_cell.angle_alpha   90.00
_cell.angle_beta   90.00
_cell.angle_gamma   90.00
#
_symmetry.space_group_name_H-M   'P 1'
#
loop_
_entity.id
_entity.type
_entity.pdbx_description
1 polymer ?
#
loop_
_entity_poly.entity_id
_entity_poly.type
_entity_poly.pdbx_seq_one_letter_code
_entity_poly.pdbx_strand_id
1 'polypeptide(L)'
;DEATDPSVAEESWECVRRFCEQVNADADGPSLAPRLLAHKIQSPQEMEALHALTVLETCVNNCGERFHSEIAKFRFLNELIKVLSPKYHGAWSSEKVKSRVTEIIFSWTVWFPQEVKIRDAYQMLKKQGIVKEDPKLPEDKILPPPSPRPQNSIFDTDEEKSKLLARLLKSNHSEDLQAANRLIKSMIKEEQEKSAKVSRRANTISEVSESVKLMGELLDSYRRQELSQSDRDTLQNLFERCEKLRPLLFRLASETVDDDEALAEILQANDKLTQALGQYKQVVAAH
;
A
#
# COMPACT_ATOMS: atom_id res chain seq x y z
N ASP A 1 26.72 -2.24 5.58
CA ASP A 1 28.11 -1.77 5.70
C ASP A 1 28.29 -0.40 5.07
N GLU A 2 28.01 -0.22 3.78
CA GLU A 2 28.12 1.09 3.10
C GLU A 2 27.35 2.22 3.82
N ALA A 3 26.09 1.96 4.22
CA ALA A 3 25.27 2.95 4.93
C ALA A 3 25.74 3.25 6.38
N THR A 4 26.67 2.46 6.92
CA THR A 4 27.13 2.57 8.32
C THR A 4 28.66 2.68 8.39
N ASP A 5 29.32 3.12 7.32
CA ASP A 5 30.77 3.22 7.27
C ASP A 5 31.26 4.27 8.28
N PRO A 6 32.12 3.89 9.26
CA PRO A 6 32.64 4.84 10.25
C PRO A 6 33.69 5.80 9.71
N SER A 7 34.26 5.54 8.52
CA SER A 7 35.27 6.39 7.90
C SER A 7 34.68 7.64 7.23
N VAL A 8 33.37 7.64 6.98
CA VAL A 8 32.64 8.76 6.40
C VAL A 8 32.08 9.61 7.55
N ALA A 9 32.23 10.93 7.46
CA ALA A 9 31.73 11.85 8.49
C ALA A 9 30.23 12.20 8.32
N GLU A 10 29.70 12.05 7.12
CA GLU A 10 28.31 12.37 6.77
C GLU A 10 27.55 11.11 6.32
N GLU A 11 26.24 11.06 6.57
CA GLU A 11 25.44 9.90 6.18
C GLU A 11 25.29 9.80 4.65
N SER A 12 25.57 8.62 4.10
CA SER A 12 25.26 8.32 2.70
C SER A 12 23.75 8.06 2.53
N TRP A 13 22.98 9.13 2.37
CA TRP A 13 21.51 9.05 2.21
C TRP A 13 21.08 8.15 1.05
N GLU A 14 21.88 8.04 0.00
CA GLU A 14 21.62 7.10 -1.09
C GLU A 14 21.67 5.63 -0.60
N CYS A 15 22.70 5.27 0.17
CA CYS A 15 22.83 3.93 0.74
C CYS A 15 21.73 3.65 1.78
N VAL A 16 21.36 4.66 2.58
CA VAL A 16 20.27 4.55 3.56
C VAL A 16 18.93 4.25 2.85
N ARG A 17 18.61 4.99 1.79
CA ARG A 17 17.38 4.76 1.00
C ARG A 17 17.39 3.37 0.36
N ARG A 18 18.51 2.99 -0.28
CA ARG A 18 18.66 1.67 -0.89
C ARG A 18 18.49 0.53 0.11
N PHE A 19 18.98 0.70 1.34
CA PHE A 19 18.75 -0.26 2.41
C PHE A 19 17.24 -0.41 2.72
N CYS A 20 16.52 0.71 2.87
CA CYS A 20 15.07 0.68 3.11
C CYS A 20 14.29 0.04 1.94
N GLU A 21 14.67 0.34 0.71
CA GLU A 21 14.10 -0.28 -0.50
C GLU A 21 14.30 -1.80 -0.49
N GLN A 22 15.51 -2.26 -0.15
CA GLN A 22 15.81 -3.70 -0.06
C GLN A 22 15.01 -4.38 1.06
N VAL A 23 14.84 -3.72 2.21
CA VAL A 23 14.01 -4.22 3.30
C VAL A 23 12.56 -4.45 2.87
N ASN A 24 12.04 -3.58 2.00
CA ASN A 24 10.67 -3.69 1.50
C ASN A 24 10.52 -4.70 0.35
N ALA A 25 11.55 -4.80 -0.51
CA ALA A 25 11.54 -5.70 -1.66
C ALA A 25 11.68 -7.17 -1.26
N ASP A 26 12.43 -7.47 -0.20
CA ASP A 26 12.68 -8.83 0.26
C ASP A 26 11.58 -9.31 1.22
N ALA A 27 11.11 -10.55 1.03
CA ALA A 27 10.17 -11.20 1.92
C ALA A 27 10.75 -11.33 3.36
N ASP A 28 12.04 -11.64 3.49
CA ASP A 28 12.69 -11.79 4.79
C ASP A 28 13.30 -10.47 5.31
N GLY A 29 13.34 -9.43 4.47
CA GLY A 29 13.93 -8.12 4.74
C GLY A 29 13.53 -7.52 6.10
N PRO A 30 12.23 -7.40 6.42
CA PRO A 30 11.78 -6.80 7.68
C PRO A 30 12.22 -7.57 8.92
N SER A 31 12.47 -8.88 8.80
CA SER A 31 12.91 -9.74 9.90
C SER A 31 14.44 -9.75 10.08
N LEU A 32 15.18 -9.61 8.98
CA LEU A 32 16.65 -9.63 8.96
C LEU A 32 17.25 -8.27 9.30
N ALA A 33 16.67 -7.18 8.79
CA ALA A 33 17.21 -5.84 8.96
C ALA A 33 17.37 -5.41 10.42
N PRO A 34 16.40 -5.62 11.33
CA PRO A 34 16.58 -5.29 12.75
C PRO A 34 17.75 -6.03 13.38
N ARG A 35 18.05 -7.27 12.95
CA ARG A 35 19.19 -8.04 13.47
C ARG A 35 20.52 -7.42 13.04
N LEU A 36 20.62 -7.02 11.78
CA LEU A 36 21.82 -6.36 11.24
C LEU A 36 22.03 -4.99 11.88
N LEU A 37 20.96 -4.22 12.01
CA LEU A 37 20.97 -2.91 12.67
C LEU A 37 21.36 -3.02 14.14
N ALA A 38 20.79 -3.99 14.88
CA ALA A 38 21.14 -4.20 16.28
C ALA A 38 22.64 -4.48 16.49
N HIS A 39 23.26 -5.24 15.59
CA HIS A 39 24.70 -5.49 15.64
C HIS A 39 25.50 -4.21 15.40
N LYS A 40 25.11 -3.40 14.41
CA LYS A 40 25.80 -2.13 14.09
C LYS A 40 25.61 -1.05 15.15
N ILE A 41 24.43 -0.95 15.76
CA ILE A 41 24.14 -0.02 16.86
C ILE A 41 24.98 -0.35 18.11
N GLN A 42 25.34 -1.62 18.31
CA GLN A 42 26.21 -2.06 19.39
C GLN A 42 27.71 -1.88 19.08
N SER A 43 28.06 -1.25 17.96
CA SER A 43 29.46 -1.02 17.60
C SER A 43 30.17 -0.18 18.66
N PRO A 44 31.42 -0.52 19.02
CA PRO A 44 32.26 0.34 19.85
C PRO A 44 32.66 1.64 19.11
N GLN A 45 32.52 1.68 17.78
CA GLN A 45 32.77 2.88 17.00
C GLN A 45 31.53 3.77 17.03
N GLU A 46 31.67 4.94 17.68
CA GLU A 46 30.57 5.89 17.84
C GLU A 46 29.90 6.25 16.51
N MET A 47 30.69 6.49 15.45
CA MET A 47 30.15 6.89 14.15
C MET A 47 29.31 5.79 13.49
N GLU A 48 29.80 4.54 13.51
CA GLU A 48 29.06 3.39 12.96
C GLU A 48 27.73 3.19 13.69
N ALA A 49 27.73 3.32 15.03
CA ALA A 49 26.52 3.21 15.83
C ALA A 49 25.52 4.33 15.52
N LEU A 50 25.98 5.58 15.37
CA LEU A 50 25.13 6.72 15.02
C LEU A 50 24.52 6.57 13.63
N HIS A 51 25.31 6.20 12.62
CA HIS A 51 24.81 5.94 11.28
C HIS A 51 23.76 4.82 11.29
N ALA A 52 24.00 3.74 12.05
CA ALA A 52 23.03 2.65 12.18
C ALA A 52 21.71 3.10 12.83
N LEU A 53 21.76 4.05 13.78
CA LEU A 53 20.55 4.66 14.35
C LEU A 53 19.80 5.53 13.34
N THR A 54 20.51 6.27 12.47
CA THR A 54 19.90 7.02 11.36
C THR A 54 19.22 6.08 10.36
N VAL A 55 19.85 4.95 10.02
CA VAL A 55 19.24 3.92 9.15
C VAL A 55 18.00 3.33 9.81
N LEU A 56 18.05 3.02 11.11
CA LEU A 56 16.92 2.51 11.87
C LEU A 56 15.73 3.47 11.83
N GLU A 57 15.92 4.75 12.14
CA GLU A 57 14.85 5.76 12.06
C GLU A 57 14.28 5.86 10.64
N THR A 58 15.14 5.83 9.62
CA THR A 58 14.67 5.88 8.23
C THR A 58 13.85 4.64 7.86
N CYS A 59 14.23 3.45 8.33
CA CYS A 59 13.44 2.23 8.14
C CYS A 59 12.09 2.30 8.86
N VAL A 60 12.04 2.84 10.09
CA VAL A 60 10.78 3.07 10.80
C VAL A 60 9.85 3.96 9.99
N ASN A 61 10.39 4.95 9.28
CA ASN A 61 9.58 5.86 8.48
C ASN A 61 9.13 5.30 7.12
N ASN A 62 9.86 4.33 6.55
CA ASN A 62 9.66 3.92 5.15
C ASN A 62 9.28 2.44 4.96
N CYS A 63 9.41 1.59 5.98
CA CYS A 63 9.23 0.14 5.84
C CYS A 63 7.90 -0.42 6.39
N GLY A 64 7.07 0.44 6.98
CA GLY A 64 5.71 0.12 7.39
C GLY A 64 5.58 -0.97 8.47
N GLU A 65 4.38 -1.52 8.59
CA GLU A 65 3.94 -2.35 9.73
C GLU A 65 4.75 -3.66 9.90
N ARG A 66 5.19 -4.26 8.79
CA ARG A 66 6.02 -5.49 8.83
C ARG A 66 7.33 -5.25 9.57
N PHE A 67 7.94 -4.09 9.38
CA PHE A 67 9.16 -3.69 10.09
C PHE A 67 8.85 -3.24 11.52
N HIS A 68 7.78 -2.48 11.72
CA HIS A 68 7.33 -2.03 13.06
C HIS A 68 7.08 -3.21 14.01
N SER A 69 6.46 -4.26 13.50
CA SER A 69 6.18 -5.49 14.25
C SER A 69 7.45 -6.20 14.74
N GLU A 70 8.57 -6.09 14.02
CA GLU A 70 9.83 -6.74 14.39
C GLU A 70 10.60 -5.92 15.43
N ILE A 71 10.65 -4.60 15.28
CA ILE A 71 11.32 -3.72 16.26
C ILE A 71 10.57 -3.63 17.59
N ALA A 72 9.26 -3.85 17.60
CA ALA A 72 8.44 -3.87 18.81
C ALA A 72 8.62 -5.14 19.66
N LYS A 73 9.32 -6.17 19.15
CA LYS A 73 9.61 -7.40 19.91
C LYS A 73 10.74 -7.17 20.91
N PHE A 74 10.63 -7.79 22.09
CA PHE A 74 11.71 -7.78 23.10
C PHE A 74 13.04 -8.29 22.54
N ARG A 75 13.03 -9.18 21.53
CA ARG A 75 14.25 -9.63 20.86
C ARG A 75 15.08 -8.45 20.34
N PHE A 76 14.46 -7.44 19.74
CA PHE A 76 15.15 -6.25 19.25
C PHE A 76 15.31 -5.20 20.34
N LEU A 77 14.27 -4.92 21.13
CA LEU A 77 14.33 -3.94 22.22
C LEU A 77 15.44 -4.25 23.24
N ASN A 78 15.68 -5.53 23.54
CA ASN A 78 16.76 -5.94 24.43
C ASN A 78 18.15 -5.59 23.89
N GLU A 79 18.33 -5.56 22.57
CA GLU A 79 19.61 -5.15 21.97
C GLU A 79 19.85 -3.65 22.19
N LEU A 80 18.81 -2.81 22.11
CA LEU A 80 18.91 -1.39 22.46
C LEU A 80 19.12 -1.19 23.97
N ILE A 81 18.44 -1.97 24.82
CA ILE A 81 18.61 -1.91 26.28
C ILE A 81 20.06 -2.24 26.67
N LYS A 82 20.71 -3.20 26.00
CA LYS A 82 22.13 -3.53 26.25
C LYS A 82 23.06 -2.34 26.00
N VAL A 83 22.75 -1.48 25.02
CA VAL A 83 23.52 -0.25 24.71
C VAL A 83 23.37 0.79 25.81
N LEU A 84 22.20 0.86 26.46
CA LEU A 84 21.95 1.81 27.55
C LEU A 84 22.43 1.31 28.92
N SER A 85 22.38 -0.01 29.13
CA SER A 85 22.61 -0.61 30.44
C SER A 85 24.10 -0.70 30.78
N PRO A 86 24.55 -0.14 31.92
CA PRO A 86 25.94 -0.26 32.38
C PRO A 86 26.39 -1.71 32.61
N LYS A 87 25.45 -2.65 32.79
CA LYS A 87 25.74 -4.09 32.97
C LYS A 87 26.19 -4.78 31.68
N TYR A 88 26.02 -4.12 30.53
CA TYR A 88 26.32 -4.66 29.21
C TYR A 88 27.24 -3.69 28.45
N HIS A 89 26.74 -3.08 27.37
CA HIS A 89 27.52 -2.19 26.51
C HIS A 89 27.51 -0.73 26.98
N GLY A 90 26.61 -0.34 27.90
CA GLY A 90 26.46 1.06 28.32
C GLY A 90 27.65 1.70 29.03
N ALA A 91 28.62 0.90 29.50
CA ALA A 91 29.90 1.41 30.00
C ALA A 91 30.87 1.83 28.88
N TRP A 92 30.71 1.26 27.68
CA TRP A 92 31.57 1.45 26.52
C TRP A 92 30.93 2.37 25.47
N SER A 93 29.60 2.40 25.41
CA SER A 93 28.84 3.27 24.52
C SER A 93 28.99 4.74 24.92
N SER A 94 29.20 5.60 23.93
CA SER A 94 29.30 7.05 24.17
C SER A 94 27.98 7.62 24.69
N GLU A 95 28.04 8.76 25.39
CA GLU A 95 26.84 9.43 25.87
C GLU A 95 25.93 9.87 24.71
N LYS A 96 26.51 10.24 23.57
CA LYS A 96 25.77 10.63 22.37
C LYS A 96 24.95 9.47 21.81
N VAL A 97 25.54 8.27 21.70
CA VAL A 97 24.82 7.06 21.26
C VAL A 97 23.72 6.70 22.25
N LYS A 98 23.99 6.71 23.56
CA LYS A 98 22.98 6.42 24.60
C LYS A 98 21.82 7.42 24.57
N SER A 99 22.12 8.70 24.40
CA SER A 99 21.11 9.76 24.28
C SER A 99 20.22 9.52 23.06
N ARG A 100 20.82 9.19 21.91
CA ARG A 100 20.09 8.93 20.67
C ARG A 100 19.21 7.67 20.73
N VAL A 101 19.70 6.58 21.33
CA VAL A 101 18.89 5.38 21.57
C VAL A 101 17.71 5.70 22.50
N THR A 102 17.94 6.51 23.53
CA THR A 102 16.89 6.92 24.46
C THR A 102 15.80 7.74 23.76
N GLU A 103 16.19 8.70 22.91
CA GLU A 103 15.26 9.48 22.07
C GLU A 103 14.42 8.59 21.16
N ILE A 104 15.03 7.62 20.50
CA ILE A 104 14.35 6.70 19.58
C ILE A 104 13.33 5.82 20.31
N ILE A 105 13.73 5.20 21.43
CA ILE A 105 12.79 4.38 22.21
C ILE A 105 11.64 5.25 22.74
N PHE A 106 11.95 6.47 23.22
CA PHE A 106 10.93 7.39 23.70
C PHE A 106 9.96 7.81 22.58
N SER A 107 10.44 8.19 21.39
CA SER A 107 9.57 8.55 20.27
C SER A 107 8.65 7.40 19.88
N TRP A 108 9.14 6.15 19.93
CA TRP A 108 8.31 4.99 19.67
C TRP A 108 7.20 4.77 20.70
N THR A 109 7.39 5.19 21.96
CA THR A 109 6.28 5.16 22.95
C THR A 109 5.14 6.12 22.60
N VAL A 110 5.45 7.18 21.85
CA VAL A 110 4.48 8.19 21.39
C VAL A 110 3.87 7.76 20.06
N TRP A 111 4.67 7.26 19.12
CA TRP A 111 4.23 6.87 17.78
C TRP A 111 3.45 5.54 17.77
N PHE A 112 3.79 4.63 18.66
CA PHE A 112 3.20 3.29 18.76
C PHE A 112 2.59 3.05 20.15
N PRO A 113 1.57 3.83 20.57
CA PRO A 113 0.99 3.71 21.91
C PRO A 113 0.34 2.33 22.16
N GLN A 114 -0.01 1.62 21.10
CA GLN A 114 -0.51 0.24 21.13
C GLN A 114 0.57 -0.79 21.46
N GLU A 115 1.85 -0.49 21.20
CA GLU A 115 2.96 -1.42 21.40
C GLU A 115 3.42 -1.43 22.88
N VAL A 116 2.69 -2.20 23.69
CA VAL A 116 2.92 -2.31 25.15
C VAL A 116 4.37 -2.67 25.50
N LYS A 117 5.02 -3.50 24.69
CA LYS A 117 6.41 -3.92 24.93
C LYS A 117 7.42 -2.77 24.86
N ILE A 118 7.20 -1.81 23.94
CA ILE A 118 8.04 -0.61 23.82
C ILE A 118 7.88 0.26 25.06
N ARG A 119 6.62 0.49 25.48
CA ARG A 119 6.30 1.24 26.70
C ARG A 119 6.92 0.59 27.95
N ASP A 120 6.77 -0.72 28.10
CA ASP A 120 7.28 -1.45 29.27
C ASP A 120 8.82 -1.43 29.32
N ALA A 121 9.49 -1.59 28.17
CA ALA A 121 10.94 -1.45 28.05
C ALA A 121 11.42 -0.05 28.47
N TYR A 122 10.77 1.01 27.99
CA TYR A 122 11.12 2.38 28.36
C TYR A 122 10.87 2.67 29.84
N GLN A 123 9.72 2.25 30.38
CA GLN A 123 9.41 2.41 31.80
C GLN A 123 10.39 1.65 32.70
N MET A 124 10.83 0.45 32.28
CA MET A 124 11.87 -0.31 32.99
C MET A 124 13.19 0.48 33.06
N LEU A 125 13.62 1.07 31.95
CA LEU A 125 14.83 1.90 31.90
C LEU A 125 14.74 3.10 32.85
N LYS A 126 13.57 3.74 32.95
CA LYS A 126 13.33 4.82 33.93
C LYS A 126 13.36 4.32 35.37
N LYS A 127 12.68 3.20 35.67
CA LYS A 127 12.65 2.61 37.02
C LYS A 127 14.04 2.21 37.52
N GLN A 128 14.93 1.78 36.62
CA GLN A 128 16.32 1.43 36.94
C GLN A 128 17.26 2.64 37.03
N GLY A 129 16.75 3.87 36.79
CA GLY A 129 17.56 5.09 36.79
C GLY A 129 18.53 5.21 35.62
N ILE A 130 18.37 4.37 34.58
CA ILE A 130 19.17 4.44 33.35
C ILE A 130 18.75 5.66 32.53
N VAL A 131 17.43 5.91 32.46
CA VAL A 131 16.86 7.14 31.89
C VAL A 131 16.35 8.01 33.04
N LYS A 132 16.96 9.18 33.23
CA LYS A 132 16.64 10.08 34.34
C LYS A 132 15.46 10.98 34.03
N GLU A 133 15.45 11.56 32.84
CA GLU A 133 14.42 12.49 32.36
C GLU A 133 13.99 12.11 30.95
N ASP A 134 12.74 12.40 30.60
CA ASP A 134 12.25 12.17 29.24
C ASP A 134 12.87 13.19 28.28
N PRO A 135 13.38 12.75 27.11
CA PRO A 135 13.97 13.67 26.16
C PRO A 135 12.92 14.61 25.58
N LYS A 136 13.30 15.88 25.36
CA LYS A 136 12.44 16.86 24.70
C LYS A 136 12.44 16.57 23.20
N LEU A 137 11.38 15.91 22.71
CA LEU A 137 11.19 15.71 21.29
C LEU A 137 10.73 17.03 20.63
N PRO A 138 11.36 17.46 19.52
CA PRO A 138 10.79 18.49 18.64
C PRO A 138 9.37 18.10 18.20
N GLU A 139 8.46 19.07 18.04
CA GLU A 139 7.06 18.81 17.66
C GLU A 139 6.93 17.96 16.38
N ASP A 140 7.81 18.17 15.40
CA ASP A 140 7.86 17.38 14.16
C ASP A 140 8.21 15.90 14.38
N LYS A 141 8.93 15.56 15.47
CA LYS A 141 9.26 14.18 15.87
C LYS A 141 8.20 13.56 16.80
N ILE A 142 7.13 14.26 17.13
CA ILE A 142 6.00 13.73 17.93
C ILE A 142 4.98 13.03 17.04
N LEU A 143 4.91 13.42 15.77
CA LEU A 143 4.00 12.81 14.80
C LEU A 143 4.47 11.40 14.43
N PRO A 144 3.57 10.40 14.39
CA PRO A 144 3.93 9.08 13.91
C PRO A 144 4.49 9.20 12.49
N PRO A 145 5.39 8.29 12.09
CA PRO A 145 5.93 8.32 10.75
C PRO A 145 4.80 8.32 9.72
N PRO A 146 4.87 9.15 8.67
CA PRO A 146 3.87 9.12 7.62
C PRO A 146 3.80 7.70 7.06
N SER A 147 2.59 7.16 6.96
CA SER A 147 2.36 5.83 6.38
C SER A 147 3.04 5.77 5.00
N PRO A 148 3.75 4.68 4.65
CA PRO A 148 4.32 4.52 3.32
C PRO A 148 3.23 4.77 2.28
N ARG A 149 3.43 5.78 1.43
CA ARG A 149 2.44 6.15 0.43
C ARG A 149 2.32 4.98 -0.56
N PRO A 150 1.11 4.45 -0.85
CA PRO A 150 0.95 3.40 -1.85
C PRO A 150 1.52 3.87 -3.19
N GLN A 151 2.29 3.01 -3.88
CA GLN A 151 2.97 3.37 -5.14
C GLN A 151 2.01 3.73 -6.30
N ASN A 152 0.71 3.50 -6.13
CA ASN A 152 -0.35 3.88 -7.07
C ASN A 152 -1.40 4.75 -6.37
N SER A 153 -0.95 5.84 -5.75
CA SER A 153 -1.87 6.78 -5.12
C SER A 153 -2.69 7.50 -6.20
N ILE A 154 -3.96 7.80 -5.88
CA ILE A 154 -4.86 8.64 -6.69
C ILE A 154 -4.21 10.00 -7.06
N PHE A 155 -3.23 10.41 -6.27
CA PHE A 155 -2.51 11.67 -6.45
C PHE A 155 -1.30 11.58 -7.38
N ASP A 156 -0.93 10.40 -7.88
CA ASP A 156 0.25 10.17 -8.72
C ASP A 156 -0.13 9.78 -10.17
N THR A 157 -1.42 9.63 -10.48
CA THR A 157 -1.94 9.25 -11.80
C THR A 157 -1.79 10.33 -12.87
N ASP A 158 -1.75 11.60 -12.47
CA ASP A 158 -1.57 12.76 -13.34
C ASP A 158 -0.32 13.52 -12.87
N GLU A 159 0.79 13.36 -13.58
CA GLU A 159 2.10 13.88 -13.18
C GLU A 159 2.11 15.42 -13.04
N GLU A 160 1.29 16.13 -13.83
CA GLU A 160 1.18 17.59 -13.75
C GLU A 160 0.41 18.02 -12.50
N LYS A 161 -0.75 17.40 -12.23
CA LYS A 161 -1.52 17.66 -11.00
C LYS A 161 -0.73 17.27 -9.75
N SER A 162 0.05 16.19 -9.83
CA SER A 162 0.95 15.73 -8.75
C SER A 162 1.99 16.78 -8.40
N LYS A 163 2.69 17.30 -9.41
CA LYS A 163 3.72 18.35 -9.25
C LYS A 163 3.12 19.66 -8.73
N LEU A 164 1.95 20.05 -9.25
CA LEU A 164 1.25 21.25 -8.80
C LEU A 164 0.82 21.11 -7.33
N LEU A 165 0.23 19.97 -6.96
CA LEU A 165 -0.18 19.70 -5.58
C LEU A 165 1.02 19.75 -4.62
N ALA A 166 2.14 19.13 -4.99
CA ALA A 166 3.37 19.17 -4.20
C ALA A 166 3.91 20.59 -4.02
N ARG A 167 3.80 21.44 -5.04
CA ARG A 167 4.21 22.86 -4.96
C ARG A 167 3.29 23.66 -4.03
N LEU A 168 1.97 23.47 -4.15
CA LEU A 168 0.99 24.18 -3.33
C LEU A 168 1.10 23.80 -1.84
N LEU A 169 1.32 22.52 -1.54
CA LEU A 169 1.50 22.03 -0.17
C LEU A 169 2.80 22.50 0.50
N LYS A 170 3.82 22.85 -0.29
CA LYS A 170 5.10 23.40 0.21
C LYS A 170 5.05 24.90 0.46
N SER A 171 3.96 25.58 0.08
CA SER A 171 3.83 27.02 0.26
C SER A 171 3.39 27.39 1.68
N ASN A 172 3.87 28.52 2.17
CA ASN A 172 3.45 29.11 3.45
C ASN A 172 2.26 30.07 3.31
N HIS A 173 1.72 30.23 2.10
CA HIS A 173 0.60 31.11 1.84
C HIS A 173 -0.74 30.39 2.03
N SER A 174 -1.65 30.99 2.81
CA SER A 174 -2.98 30.42 3.06
C SER A 174 -3.78 30.20 1.77
N GLU A 175 -3.57 31.00 0.72
CA GLU A 175 -4.26 30.87 -0.56
C GLU A 175 -3.81 29.60 -1.32
N ASP A 176 -2.51 29.30 -1.31
CA ASP A 176 -1.95 28.11 -1.95
C ASP A 176 -2.41 26.84 -1.25
N LEU A 177 -2.49 26.85 0.09
CA LEU A 177 -3.03 25.74 0.87
C LEU A 177 -4.52 25.53 0.59
N GLN A 178 -5.29 26.60 0.40
CA GLN A 178 -6.68 26.49 -0.04
C GLN A 178 -6.81 25.93 -1.46
N ALA A 179 -5.91 26.32 -2.37
CA ALA A 179 -5.86 25.78 -3.72
C ALA A 179 -5.51 24.27 -3.70
N ALA A 180 -4.56 23.86 -2.86
CA ALA A 180 -4.22 22.44 -2.66
C ALA A 180 -5.44 21.64 -2.19
N ASN A 181 -6.18 22.14 -1.20
CA ASN A 181 -7.39 21.47 -0.69
C ASN A 181 -8.48 21.32 -1.76
N ARG A 182 -8.66 22.33 -2.63
CA ARG A 182 -9.59 22.25 -3.76
C ARG A 182 -9.12 21.22 -4.79
N LEU A 183 -7.83 21.20 -5.10
CA LEU A 183 -7.24 20.25 -6.03
C LEU A 183 -7.41 18.80 -5.54
N ILE A 184 -7.10 18.54 -4.26
CA ILE A 184 -7.29 17.23 -3.62
C ILE A 184 -8.75 16.77 -3.76
N LYS A 185 -9.71 17.66 -3.47
CA LYS A 185 -11.14 17.34 -3.58
C LYS A 185 -11.57 17.03 -5.01
N SER A 186 -11.02 17.73 -6.01
CA SER A 186 -11.27 17.44 -7.43
C SER A 186 -10.73 16.07 -7.82
N MET A 187 -9.48 15.77 -7.47
CA MET A 187 -8.81 14.51 -7.81
C MET A 187 -9.55 13.29 -7.22
N ILE A 188 -9.99 13.39 -5.96
CA ILE A 188 -10.79 12.32 -5.33
C ILE A 188 -12.12 12.10 -6.07
N LYS A 189 -12.79 13.19 -6.47
CA LYS A 189 -14.07 13.09 -7.17
C LYS A 189 -13.90 12.49 -8.57
N GLU A 190 -12.88 12.92 -9.31
CA GLU A 190 -12.53 12.38 -10.64
C GLU A 190 -12.23 10.88 -10.56
N GLU A 191 -11.46 10.44 -9.56
CA GLU A 191 -11.15 9.02 -9.37
C GLU A 191 -12.39 8.21 -8.95
N GLN A 192 -13.26 8.77 -8.12
CA GLN A 192 -14.52 8.12 -7.76
C GLN A 192 -15.44 7.95 -8.98
N GLU A 193 -15.50 8.94 -9.86
CA GLU A 193 -16.25 8.84 -11.12
C GLU A 193 -15.62 7.80 -12.08
N LYS A 194 -14.30 7.81 -12.21
CA LYS A 194 -13.55 6.84 -13.04
C LYS A 194 -13.74 5.41 -12.54
N SER A 195 -13.55 5.17 -11.25
CA SER A 195 -13.76 3.84 -10.64
C SER A 195 -15.20 3.35 -10.76
N ALA A 196 -16.20 4.24 -10.65
CA ALA A 196 -17.59 3.90 -10.89
C ALA A 196 -17.85 3.50 -12.35
N LYS A 197 -17.26 4.20 -13.33
CA LYS A 197 -17.34 3.82 -14.75
C LYS A 197 -16.72 2.44 -15.01
N VAL A 198 -15.51 2.21 -14.50
CA VAL A 198 -14.81 0.92 -14.62
C VAL A 198 -15.61 -0.21 -14.00
N SER A 199 -16.14 -0.02 -12.78
CA SER A 199 -16.98 -1.01 -12.10
C SER A 199 -18.25 -1.33 -12.89
N ARG A 200 -18.94 -0.31 -13.41
CA ARG A 200 -20.14 -0.49 -14.24
C ARG A 200 -19.83 -1.27 -15.53
N ARG A 201 -18.71 -0.96 -16.18
CA ARG A 201 -18.21 -1.68 -17.37
C ARG A 201 -17.95 -3.14 -17.04
N ALA A 202 -17.11 -3.40 -16.03
CA ALA A 202 -16.73 -4.74 -15.61
C ALA A 202 -17.94 -5.60 -15.25
N ASN A 203 -18.89 -5.07 -14.47
CA ASN A 203 -20.11 -5.80 -14.08
C ASN A 203 -20.95 -6.18 -15.31
N THR A 204 -21.13 -5.25 -16.26
CA THR A 204 -21.91 -5.51 -17.48
C THR A 204 -21.23 -6.55 -18.37
N ILE A 205 -19.90 -6.48 -18.52
CA ILE A 205 -19.13 -7.45 -19.31
C ILE A 205 -19.14 -8.84 -18.64
N SER A 206 -19.05 -8.92 -17.31
CA SER A 206 -19.18 -10.18 -16.57
C SER A 206 -20.55 -10.79 -16.78
N GLU A 207 -21.62 -10.00 -16.64
CA GLU A 207 -22.99 -10.45 -16.84
C GLU A 207 -23.23 -10.99 -18.26
N VAL A 208 -22.68 -10.31 -19.26
CA VAL A 208 -22.74 -10.76 -20.66
C VAL A 208 -21.98 -12.07 -20.84
N SER A 209 -20.78 -12.19 -20.27
CA SER A 209 -19.94 -13.39 -20.39
C SER A 209 -20.60 -14.61 -19.73
N GLU A 210 -21.16 -14.43 -18.54
CA GLU A 210 -21.92 -15.46 -17.81
C GLU A 210 -23.17 -15.90 -18.59
N SER A 211 -23.94 -14.92 -19.10
CA SER A 211 -25.16 -15.19 -19.85
C SER A 211 -24.88 -15.92 -21.16
N VAL A 212 -23.84 -15.51 -21.90
CA VAL A 212 -23.40 -16.16 -23.15
C VAL A 212 -22.92 -17.59 -22.88
N LYS A 213 -22.15 -17.80 -21.82
CA LYS A 213 -21.64 -19.13 -21.45
C LYS A 213 -22.79 -20.09 -21.12
N LEU A 214 -23.69 -19.70 -20.23
CA LEU A 214 -24.82 -20.54 -19.82
C LEU A 214 -25.77 -20.81 -20.99
N MET A 215 -26.04 -19.80 -21.83
CA MET A 215 -26.84 -19.98 -23.04
C MET A 215 -26.18 -20.97 -24.01
N GLY A 216 -24.85 -20.95 -24.15
CA GLY A 216 -24.10 -21.94 -24.94
C GLY A 216 -24.25 -23.37 -24.41
N GLU A 217 -24.13 -23.57 -23.11
CA GLU A 217 -24.28 -24.89 -22.44
C GLU A 217 -25.69 -25.46 -22.61
N LEU A 218 -26.71 -24.61 -22.44
CA LEU A 218 -28.12 -25.00 -22.65
C LEU A 218 -28.42 -25.26 -24.13
N LEU A 219 -27.90 -24.46 -25.06
CA LEU A 219 -28.08 -24.70 -26.50
C LEU A 219 -27.44 -26.00 -26.97
N ASP A 220 -26.28 -26.36 -26.43
CA ASP A 220 -25.60 -27.61 -26.73
C ASP A 220 -26.43 -28.83 -26.26
N SER A 221 -26.97 -28.73 -25.05
CA SER A 221 -27.87 -29.76 -24.49
C SER A 221 -29.21 -29.81 -25.23
N TYR A 222 -29.67 -28.69 -25.81
CA TYR A 222 -30.89 -28.62 -26.62
C TYR A 222 -30.69 -29.37 -27.94
N ARG A 223 -29.53 -29.20 -28.58
CA ARG A 223 -29.16 -29.93 -29.81
C ARG A 223 -29.07 -31.45 -29.57
N ARG A 224 -28.68 -31.89 -28.36
CA ARG A 224 -28.67 -33.30 -27.97
C ARG A 224 -30.07 -33.85 -27.60
N GLN A 225 -31.11 -33.02 -27.61
CA GLN A 225 -32.47 -33.36 -27.16
C GLN A 225 -32.55 -33.79 -25.68
N GLU A 226 -31.58 -33.36 -24.86
CA GLU A 226 -31.47 -33.73 -23.44
C GLU A 226 -32.09 -32.68 -22.51
N LEU A 227 -32.70 -31.61 -23.05
CA LEU A 227 -33.19 -30.49 -22.25
C LEU A 227 -34.51 -30.79 -21.52
N SER A 228 -34.54 -30.49 -20.23
CA SER A 228 -35.79 -30.50 -19.45
C SER A 228 -36.68 -29.29 -19.80
N GLN A 229 -37.96 -29.35 -19.44
CA GLN A 229 -38.88 -28.22 -19.63
C GLN A 229 -38.44 -26.98 -18.83
N SER A 230 -37.90 -27.17 -17.62
CA SER A 230 -37.37 -26.09 -16.79
C SER A 230 -36.21 -25.37 -17.49
N ASP A 231 -35.31 -26.12 -18.12
CA ASP A 231 -34.15 -25.56 -18.80
C ASP A 231 -34.53 -24.77 -20.06
N ARG A 232 -35.64 -25.13 -20.71
CA ARG A 232 -36.18 -24.38 -21.85
C ARG A 232 -36.70 -23.01 -21.41
N ASP A 233 -37.39 -22.95 -20.27
CA ASP A 233 -37.85 -21.69 -19.69
C ASP A 233 -36.65 -20.84 -19.24
N THR A 234 -35.61 -21.46 -18.65
CA THR A 234 -34.35 -20.77 -18.31
C THR A 234 -33.66 -20.22 -19.56
N LEU A 235 -33.61 -20.99 -20.65
CA LEU A 235 -33.00 -20.57 -21.91
C LEU A 235 -33.75 -19.37 -22.54
N GLN A 236 -35.09 -19.40 -22.55
CA GLN A 236 -35.90 -18.28 -23.03
C GLN A 236 -35.68 -17.02 -22.19
N ASN A 237 -35.65 -17.15 -20.86
CA ASN A 237 -35.36 -16.04 -19.95
C ASN A 237 -33.95 -15.45 -20.18
N LEU A 238 -32.96 -16.30 -20.43
CA LEU A 238 -31.59 -15.87 -20.78
C LEU A 238 -31.56 -15.12 -22.10
N PHE A 239 -32.27 -15.60 -23.12
CA PHE A 239 -32.38 -14.92 -24.41
C PHE A 239 -32.95 -13.50 -24.25
N GLU A 240 -34.05 -13.34 -23.52
CA GLU A 240 -34.65 -12.03 -23.25
C GLU A 240 -33.72 -11.10 -22.46
N ARG A 241 -32.95 -11.65 -21.51
CA ARG A 241 -31.93 -10.91 -20.77
C ARG A 241 -30.80 -10.45 -21.69
N CYS A 242 -30.30 -11.33 -22.55
CA CYS A 242 -29.27 -11.02 -23.53
C CYS A 242 -29.71 -9.93 -24.53
N GLU A 243 -30.96 -9.95 -25.00
CA GLU A 243 -31.51 -8.87 -25.84
C GLU A 243 -31.52 -7.52 -25.11
N LYS A 244 -31.81 -7.49 -23.80
CA LYS A 244 -31.76 -6.26 -22.97
C LYS A 244 -30.33 -5.76 -22.69
N LEU A 245 -29.34 -6.64 -22.70
CA LEU A 245 -27.93 -6.27 -22.47
C LEU A 245 -27.31 -5.56 -23.69
N ARG A 246 -27.81 -5.80 -24.90
CA ARG A 246 -27.25 -5.23 -26.12
C ARG A 246 -27.33 -3.68 -26.18
N PRO A 247 -28.48 -3.02 -25.88
CA PRO A 247 -28.54 -1.57 -25.78
C PRO A 247 -27.66 -0.99 -24.65
N LEU A 248 -27.45 -1.75 -23.57
CA LEU A 248 -26.57 -1.33 -22.46
C LEU A 248 -25.11 -1.29 -22.91
N LEU A 249 -24.64 -2.33 -23.59
CA LEU A 249 -23.29 -2.35 -24.18
C LEU A 249 -23.08 -1.22 -25.19
N PHE A 250 -24.07 -0.94 -26.04
CA PHE A 250 -23.98 0.17 -27.00
C PHE A 250 -23.87 1.53 -26.30
N ARG A 251 -24.63 1.74 -25.23
CA ARG A 251 -24.53 2.95 -24.42
C ARG A 251 -23.17 3.07 -23.74
N LEU A 252 -22.67 1.97 -23.15
CA LEU A 252 -21.34 1.94 -22.54
C LEU A 252 -20.23 2.25 -23.55
N ALA A 253 -20.30 1.69 -24.77
CA ALA A 253 -19.35 1.99 -25.84
C ALA A 253 -19.41 3.48 -26.23
N SER A 254 -20.61 4.05 -26.33
CA SER A 254 -20.81 5.48 -26.66
C SER A 254 -20.29 6.42 -25.56
N GLU A 255 -20.37 6.00 -24.30
CA GLU A 255 -19.86 6.74 -23.14
C GLU A 255 -18.34 6.61 -22.95
N THR A 256 -17.70 5.64 -23.62
CA THR A 256 -16.27 5.30 -23.49
C THR A 256 -15.50 5.84 -24.70
N VAL A 257 -15.18 7.13 -24.67
CA VAL A 257 -14.46 7.83 -25.76
C VAL A 257 -13.00 8.12 -25.43
N ASP A 258 -12.60 7.94 -24.18
CA ASP A 258 -11.30 8.29 -23.62
C ASP A 258 -10.41 7.06 -23.31
N ASP A 259 -10.88 5.85 -23.61
CA ASP A 259 -10.21 4.59 -23.28
C ASP A 259 -10.45 3.54 -24.39
N ASP A 260 -9.51 3.45 -25.34
CA ASP A 260 -9.60 2.55 -26.49
C ASP A 260 -9.59 1.06 -26.09
N GLU A 261 -8.86 0.71 -25.02
CA GLU A 261 -8.78 -0.66 -24.52
C GLU A 261 -10.13 -1.08 -23.93
N ALA A 262 -10.72 -0.22 -23.10
CA ALA A 262 -12.08 -0.41 -22.58
C ALA A 262 -13.13 -0.52 -23.68
N LEU A 263 -13.02 0.32 -24.71
CA LEU A 263 -13.92 0.27 -25.86
C LEU A 263 -13.82 -1.07 -26.56
N ALA A 264 -12.60 -1.58 -26.78
CA ALA A 264 -12.37 -2.89 -27.38
C ALA A 264 -12.99 -4.03 -26.55
N GLU A 265 -12.87 -4.00 -25.21
CA GLU A 265 -13.50 -4.98 -24.31
C GLU A 265 -15.03 -4.98 -24.47
N ILE A 266 -15.66 -3.81 -24.52
CA ILE A 266 -17.12 -3.66 -24.66
C ILE A 266 -17.58 -4.20 -26.01
N LEU A 267 -16.86 -3.87 -27.09
CA LEU A 267 -17.17 -4.35 -28.44
C LEU A 267 -17.03 -5.86 -28.53
N GLN A 268 -15.96 -6.44 -27.97
CA GLN A 268 -15.78 -7.88 -27.92
C GLN A 268 -16.91 -8.60 -27.17
N ALA A 269 -17.36 -8.03 -26.04
CA ALA A 269 -18.50 -8.55 -25.30
C ALA A 269 -19.80 -8.48 -26.14
N ASN A 270 -20.00 -7.40 -26.90
CA ASN A 270 -21.14 -7.23 -27.80
C ASN A 270 -21.14 -8.25 -28.93
N ASP A 271 -19.99 -8.53 -29.54
CA ASP A 271 -19.86 -9.51 -30.61
C ASP A 271 -20.20 -10.92 -30.11
N LYS A 272 -19.67 -11.31 -28.95
CA LYS A 272 -19.99 -12.60 -28.30
C LYS A 272 -21.48 -12.72 -28.00
N LEU A 273 -22.09 -11.67 -27.45
CA LEU A 273 -23.53 -11.61 -27.17
C LEU A 273 -24.35 -11.75 -28.45
N THR A 274 -23.98 -11.03 -29.50
CA THR A 274 -24.62 -11.05 -30.82
C THR A 274 -24.54 -12.44 -31.45
N GLN A 275 -23.38 -13.08 -31.38
CA GLN A 275 -23.17 -14.44 -31.87
C GLN A 275 -24.07 -15.43 -31.13
N ALA A 276 -24.14 -15.36 -29.80
CA ALA A 276 -24.91 -16.28 -28.99
C ALA A 276 -26.44 -16.12 -29.21
N LEU A 277 -26.93 -14.88 -29.34
CA LEU A 277 -28.30 -14.59 -29.75
C LEU A 277 -28.63 -15.14 -31.14
N GLY A 278 -27.68 -15.07 -32.08
CA GLY A 278 -27.81 -15.67 -33.40
C GLY A 278 -27.90 -17.20 -33.36
N GLN A 279 -27.06 -17.84 -32.55
CA GLN A 279 -27.10 -19.29 -32.35
C GLN A 279 -28.42 -19.75 -31.73
N TYR A 280 -28.94 -19.03 -30.73
CA TYR A 280 -30.25 -19.31 -30.16
C TYR A 280 -31.34 -19.32 -31.23
N LYS A 281 -31.43 -18.24 -32.03
CA LYS A 281 -32.43 -18.12 -33.10
C LYS A 281 -32.33 -19.24 -34.12
N GLN A 282 -31.11 -19.66 -34.49
CA GLN A 282 -30.91 -20.76 -35.43
C GLN A 282 -31.35 -22.11 -34.87
N VAL A 283 -30.99 -22.42 -33.62
CA VAL A 283 -31.28 -23.73 -33.02
C VAL A 283 -32.76 -23.88 -32.71
N VAL A 284 -33.39 -22.82 -32.19
CA VAL A 284 -34.81 -22.82 -31.82
C VAL A 284 -35.72 -22.69 -33.05
N ALA A 285 -35.32 -21.98 -34.11
CA ALA A 285 -36.12 -21.94 -35.35
C ALA A 285 -36.00 -23.20 -36.22
N ALA A 286 -34.99 -24.05 -35.98
CA ALA A 286 -34.78 -25.30 -36.70
C ALA A 286 -35.56 -26.50 -36.11
N HIS A 287 -36.24 -26.31 -34.98
CA HIS A 287 -37.05 -27.31 -34.26
C HIS A 287 -38.48 -26.78 -34.07
#